data_AF-A0A7Y7DMR3-F1
#
_entry.id   AF-A0A7Y7DMR3-F1
#
_cell.length_a   1.000
_cell.length_b   1.000
_cell.length_c   1.000
_cell.angle_alpha   90.00
_cell.angle_beta   90.00
_cell.angle_gamma   90.00
#
_symmetry.space_group_name_H-M   'P 1'
#
loop_
_entity.id
_entity.type
_entity.pdbx_description
1 polymer ?
#
loop_
_entity_poly.entity_id
_entity_poly.type
_entity_poly.pdbx_seq_one_letter_code
_entity_poly.pdbx_strand_id
1 'polypeptide(L)' 'MPFLSFLLLGRAFQVTFYPALVILPLSVRFAWFGGVHDAGDVHEMMFTVGWLLVGLHIIAALVHQFYWKDNLLARMK' A
#
# COMPACT_ATOMS: atom_id res chain seq x y z
N MET A 1 21.55 -10.19 10.92
CA MET A 1 20.63 -9.45 10.02
C MET A 1 19.73 -8.59 10.89
N PRO A 2 19.61 -7.27 10.69
CA PRO A 2 18.92 -6.37 11.62
C PRO A 2 17.40 -6.54 11.51
N PHE A 3 16.87 -7.59 12.12
CA PHE A 3 15.44 -7.98 12.11
C PHE A 3 14.50 -6.83 12.48
N LEU A 4 14.95 -5.95 13.39
CA LEU A 4 14.20 -4.79 13.84
C LEU A 4 13.94 -3.77 12.71
N SER A 5 14.91 -3.57 11.82
CA SER A 5 14.80 -2.59 10.74
C SER A 5 13.74 -2.98 9.69
N PHE A 6 13.66 -4.25 9.31
CA PHE A 6 12.62 -4.74 8.37
C PHE A 6 11.22 -4.71 8.98
N LEU A 7 11.11 -5.00 10.28
CA LEU A 7 9.82 -4.89 10.97
C LEU A 7 9.32 -3.44 11.01
N LEU A 8 10.21 -2.48 11.30
CA LEU A 8 9.86 -1.06 11.30
C LEU A 8 9.47 -0.57 9.90
N LEU A 9 10.21 -0.97 8.86
CA LEU A 9 9.87 -0.65 7.47
C LEU A 9 8.52 -1.26 7.05
N GLY A 10 8.27 -2.52 7.39
CA GLY A 10 6.99 -3.18 7.12
C GLY A 10 5.82 -2.50 7.84
N ARG A 11 6.03 -2.10 9.10
CA ARG A 11 5.02 -1.35 9.86
C ARG A 11 4.77 0.04 9.27
N ALA A 12 5.82 0.76 8.90
CA ALA A 12 5.70 2.06 8.25
C ALA A 12 4.90 1.93 6.94
N PHE A 13 5.21 0.93 6.13
CA PHE A 13 4.45 0.64 4.91
C PHE A 13 2.98 0.36 5.21
N GLN A 14 2.66 -0.49 6.20
CA GLN A 14 1.28 -0.80 6.59
C GLN A 14 0.51 0.45 7.04
N VAL A 15 1.13 1.31 7.85
CA VAL A 15 0.52 2.56 8.32
C VAL A 15 0.22 3.51 7.17
N THR A 16 1.01 3.50 6.09
CA THR A 16 0.71 4.28 4.88
C THR A 16 -0.30 3.59 3.96
N PHE A 17 -0.21 2.27 3.82
CA PHE A 17 -1.00 1.50 2.86
C PHE A 17 -2.46 1.36 3.30
N TYR A 18 -2.73 1.12 4.59
CA TYR A 18 -4.11 0.94 5.06
C TYR A 18 -4.98 2.19 4.89
N PRO A 19 -4.54 3.41 5.24
CA PRO A 19 -5.30 4.62 4.94
C PRO A 19 -5.54 4.81 3.46
N ALA A 20 -4.54 4.54 2.61
CA ALA A 20 -4.70 4.65 1.15
C ALA A 20 -5.83 3.73 0.64
N LEU A 21 -5.90 2.49 1.12
CA LEU A 21 -6.99 1.55 0.79
C LEU A 21 -8.37 2.01 1.26
N VAL A 22 -8.46 2.85 2.30
CA VAL A 22 -9.74 3.40 2.80
C VAL A 22 -10.11 4.68 2.06
N ILE A 23 -9.14 5.56 1.78
CA ILE A 23 -9.36 6.85 1.10
C ILE A 23 -9.79 6.63 -0.36
N LEU A 24 -9.22 5.63 -1.05
CA LEU A 24 -9.55 5.30 -2.44
C LEU A 24 -11.05 5.02 -2.69
N PRO A 25 -11.72 4.12 -1.96
CA PRO A 25 -13.15 3.89 -2.15
C PRO A 25 -14.03 5.02 -1.59
N LEU A 26 -13.57 5.73 -0.55
CA LEU A 26 -14.31 6.86 0.00
C LEU A 26 -14.34 8.05 -0.97
N SER A 27 -13.21 8.37 -1.60
CA SER A 27 -13.10 9.46 -2.58
C SER A 27 -14.05 9.25 -3.77
N VAL A 28 -14.11 8.03 -4.33
CA VAL A 28 -15.08 7.70 -5.39
C VAL A 28 -16.53 7.84 -4.92
N ARG A 29 -16.83 7.49 -3.66
CA ARG A 29 -18.17 7.67 -3.11
C ARG A 29 -18.57 9.15 -3.13
N PHE A 30 -17.68 10.05 -2.69
CA PHE A 30 -17.94 11.48 -2.70
C PHE A 30 -17.98 12.08 -4.10
N ALA A 31 -17.15 11.59 -5.02
CA ALA A 31 -17.13 12.04 -6.41
C ALA A 31 -18.45 11.74 -7.14
N TRP A 32 -18.95 10.50 -7.04
CA TRP A 32 -20.11 10.07 -7.82
C TRP A 32 -21.44 10.24 -7.09
N PHE A 33 -21.49 10.01 -5.77
CA PHE A 33 -22.73 10.10 -4.99
C PHE A 33 -22.85 11.41 -4.21
N GLY A 34 -21.71 12.05 -3.90
CA GLY A 34 -21.67 13.33 -3.19
C GLY A 34 -21.66 14.56 -4.11
N GLY A 35 -21.44 14.38 -5.41
CA GLY A 35 -21.34 15.48 -6.38
C GLY A 35 -20.11 16.39 -6.20
N VAL A 36 -19.10 15.94 -5.45
CA VAL A 36 -17.88 16.71 -5.17
C VAL A 36 -16.85 16.41 -6.25
N HIS A 37 -16.67 17.33 -7.21
CA HIS A 37 -15.77 17.12 -8.35
C HIS A 37 -14.31 16.89 -7.92
N ASP A 38 -13.82 17.70 -6.97
CA ASP A 38 -12.45 17.62 -6.44
C ASP A 38 -12.13 16.24 -5.83
N ALA A 39 -13.14 15.49 -5.38
CA ALA A 39 -12.93 14.12 -4.87
C ALA A 39 -12.50 13.13 -5.97
N GLY A 40 -12.85 13.40 -7.24
CA GLY A 40 -12.37 12.66 -8.40
C GLY A 40 -10.87 12.84 -8.62
N ASP A 41 -10.38 14.08 -8.56
CA ASP A 41 -8.95 14.39 -8.71
C ASP A 41 -8.12 13.76 -7.58
N VAL A 42 -8.64 13.84 -6.34
CA VAL A 42 -8.03 13.18 -5.18
C VAL A 42 -7.99 11.66 -5.38
N HIS A 43 -9.04 11.06 -5.94
CA HIS A 43 -9.08 9.62 -6.23
C HIS A 43 -8.00 9.24 -7.26
N GLU A 44 -7.89 9.96 -8.37
CA GLU A 44 -6.91 9.68 -9.42
C GLU A 44 -5.47 9.79 -8.91
N MET A 45 -5.17 10.85 -8.15
CA MET A 45 -3.87 11.03 -7.52
C MET A 45 -3.55 9.87 -6.56
N MET A 46 -4.49 9.53 -5.68
CA MET A 46 -4.33 8.42 -4.73
C MET A 46 -4.21 7.07 -5.43
N PHE A 47 -4.86 6.88 -6.58
CA PHE A 47 -4.77 5.65 -7.34
C PHE A 47 -3.36 5.47 -7.92
N THR A 48 -2.78 6.55 -8.45
CA THR A 48 -1.40 6.55 -8.94
C THR A 48 -0.40 6.23 -7.81
N VAL A 49 -0.56 6.86 -6.65
CA VAL A 49 0.26 6.57 -5.45
C VAL A 49 0.04 5.12 -4.99
N GLY A 50 -1.20 4.62 -5.01
CA GLY A 50 -1.56 3.26 -4.66
C GLY A 50 -0.83 2.23 -5.53
N TRP A 51 -0.77 2.44 -6.84
CA TRP A 51 -0.01 1.59 -7.76
C TRP A 51 1.48 1.54 -7.43
N LEU A 52 2.08 2.68 -7.09
CA LEU A 52 3.48 2.73 -6.65
C LEU A 52 3.70 1.93 -5.35
N LEU A 53 2.79 2.07 -4.38
CA LEU A 53 2.87 1.32 -3.12
C LEU A 53 2.72 -0.18 -3.34
N VAL A 54 1.79 -0.61 -4.20
CA VAL A 54 1.63 -2.02 -4.57
C VAL A 54 2.89 -2.55 -5.26
N GLY A 55 3.45 -1.80 -6.21
CA GLY A 55 4.69 -2.17 -6.88
C GLY A 55 5.85 -2.36 -5.90
N LEU A 56 6.03 -1.41 -4.97
CA LEU A 56 7.04 -1.48 -3.91
C LEU A 56 6.82 -2.70 -3.00
N HIS A 57 5.57 -2.98 -2.61
CA HIS A 57 5.20 -4.14 -1.80
C HIS A 57 5.59 -5.45 -2.48
N ILE A 58 5.25 -5.59 -3.78
CA ILE A 58 5.57 -6.79 -4.56
C ILE A 58 7.09 -6.96 -4.65
N ILE A 59 7.83 -5.92 -5.02
CA ILE A 59 9.31 -5.98 -5.11
C ILE A 59 9.91 -6.40 -3.77
N ALA A 60 9.48 -5.80 -2.66
CA ALA A 60 9.93 -6.17 -1.33
C ALA A 60 9.65 -7.66 -1.03
N ALA A 61 8.44 -8.14 -1.30
CA ALA A 61 8.08 -9.54 -1.12
C ALA A 61 8.96 -10.50 -1.95
N LEU A 62 9.27 -10.14 -3.21
CA LEU A 62 10.16 -10.92 -4.07
C LEU A 62 11.61 -10.92 -3.56
N VAL A 63 12.11 -9.79 -3.02
CA VAL A 63 13.44 -9.72 -2.40
C VAL A 63 13.50 -10.63 -1.16
N HIS A 64 12.47 -10.60 -0.31
CA HIS A 64 12.37 -11.50 0.84
C HIS A 64 12.32 -12.98 0.42
N GLN A 65 11.63 -13.30 -0.68
CA GLN A 65 11.51 -14.67 -1.17
C GLN A 65 12.78 -15.20 -1.82
N PHE A 66 13.40 -14.43 -2.72
CA PHE A 66 14.49 -14.94 -3.57
C PHE A 66 15.89 -14.60 -3.05
N TYR A 67 16.05 -13.45 -2.41
CA TYR A 67 17.35 -12.99 -1.93
C TYR A 67 17.57 -13.35 -0.46
N TRP A 68 16.68 -12.91 0.43
CA TRP A 68 16.85 -13.15 1.88
C TRP A 68 16.37 -14.53 2.34
N LYS A 69 15.40 -15.14 1.63
CA LYS A 69 14.90 -16.49 1.88
C LYS A 69 14.46 -16.69 3.34
N ASP A 70 13.87 -15.67 3.95
CA ASP A 70 13.49 -15.64 5.36
C ASP A 70 12.09 -16.22 5.66
N ASN A 71 11.48 -16.81 4.63
CA ASN A 71 10.12 -17.36 4.67
C ASN A 71 9.06 -16.32 5.09
N LEU A 72 9.27 -15.02 4.79
CA LEU A 72 8.27 -13.99 5.04
C LEU A 72 6.92 -14.34 4.39
N LEU A 73 6.93 -14.72 3.11
CA LEU A 73 5.72 -15.06 2.37
C LEU A 73 4.96 -16.26 2.96
N ALA A 74 5.67 -17.23 3.56
CA ALA A 74 5.03 -18.37 4.21
C ALA A 74 4.23 -18.00 5.48
N ARG A 75 4.41 -16.77 5.99
CA ARG A 75 3.68 -16.22 7.15
C ARG A 75 2.45 -15.41 6.74
N MET A 76 2.29 -15.11 5.45
CA MET A 76 1.12 -14.41 4.89
C MET A 76 0.05 -15.41 4.45
N LYS A 77 -0.52 -16.12 5.42
CA LYS A 77 -1.63 -17.06 5.18
C LYS A 77 -2.97 -16.39 5.41
#